data_AF-A0A9R1VXN4-F1
#
_entry.id   AF-A0A9R1VXN4-F1
#
_cell.length_a   1.000
_cell.length_b   1.000
_cell.length_c   1.000
_cell.angle_alpha   90.00
_cell.angle_beta   90.00
_cell.angle_gamma   90.00
#
_symmetry.space_group_name_H-M   'P 1'
#
loop_
_entity.id
_entity.type
_entity.pdbx_description
1 polymer ?
#
loop_
_entity_poly.entity_id
_entity_poly.type
_entity_poly.pdbx_seq_one_letter_code
_entity_poly.pdbx_strand_id
1 'polypeptide(L)'
;MNATIIDPLQGDFPEVIEEYLEHGIMKCIAFNRRGTLLAAGCSDGSCVIWDFETRGIAKELRDKDCVAAITSVCWSKSGRHILISAADKSLNLWDVMKGDKIYRTTLQQTPLQARLHPGGGSPESTLCLVCPFSSAPMIVNLQTETTTTLPISFSGGTTTGAPPRNKFSDGSAHYTPTAACFNKHGDLVYVGNSIGEILIIDHNKNQVRGVVAVSGGAVIKNIVFSRDGRHLLINSSDRTIRVYENLLPLKDSLKSLNEMIFDNILDEGEMVKSAGAKSLLLFREFQDSITRVHWKAPCFSGDGEWVVGGSASKGEHKIYIWDRAGHLVKILEGPKEALMDLAWHPVHPMVVSVSLTGLVYIWAKDYTENWSAFAPDFKELEENEEYVEREDEFDLMPETEKVKDLEMNEDDEVDITTVEKDSAFSDSDLSQEELRFLPADPFPDVSEQQEKHTASNSKLGDSKNSDSPLSEETGAMNHDSSQIEGMENSGGEDGGMTYLKRRRKPSEKVLELQAQKVRKPLPKAKGGLGKSSKTKSRIGNGIGIEQEQDMNNFGDEFGIDD
;
A
#
# COMPACT_ATOMS: atom_id res chain seq x y z
N MET A 1 6.88 19.16 -3.96
CA MET A 1 7.34 17.89 -4.53
C MET A 1 6.92 17.98 -5.97
N ASN A 2 7.88 18.34 -6.82
CA ASN A 2 7.67 18.36 -8.26
C ASN A 2 7.23 16.95 -8.67
N ALA A 3 6.36 16.85 -9.68
CA ALA A 3 6.19 15.59 -10.39
C ALA A 3 7.59 15.03 -10.58
N THR A 4 7.81 13.86 -9.99
CA THR A 4 9.11 13.23 -10.05
C THR A 4 9.53 13.21 -11.50
N ILE A 5 10.76 13.61 -11.77
CA ILE A 5 11.50 13.21 -12.96
C ILE A 5 11.72 11.69 -12.83
N ILE A 6 10.64 10.93 -12.66
CA ILE A 6 10.58 9.50 -12.90
C ILE A 6 10.63 9.45 -14.41
N ASP A 7 11.63 8.72 -14.90
CA ASP A 7 11.71 8.26 -16.27
C ASP A 7 10.29 7.92 -16.76
N PRO A 8 9.73 8.66 -17.75
CA PRO A 8 8.35 8.45 -18.21
C PRO A 8 8.11 7.06 -18.81
N LEU A 9 9.18 6.27 -18.99
CA LEU A 9 9.14 4.88 -19.43
C LEU A 9 8.97 3.89 -18.26
N GLN A 10 9.05 4.36 -17.02
CA GLN A 10 8.89 3.50 -15.86
C GLN A 10 7.41 3.25 -15.53
N GLY A 11 6.98 1.98 -15.66
CA GLY A 11 5.60 1.54 -15.35
C GLY A 11 5.06 1.85 -13.93
N ASP A 12 3.73 1.81 -13.82
CA ASP A 12 2.92 2.52 -12.81
C ASP A 12 2.56 1.71 -11.55
N PHE A 13 3.23 0.59 -11.26
CA PHE A 13 2.89 -0.27 -10.13
C PHE A 13 4.12 -0.92 -9.46
N PRO A 14 4.04 -1.27 -8.16
CA PRO A 14 5.14 -1.89 -7.44
C PRO A 14 5.34 -3.35 -7.86
N GLU A 15 6.56 -3.86 -7.68
CA GLU A 15 6.92 -5.23 -8.09
C GLU A 15 7.66 -6.03 -7.01
N VAL A 16 8.49 -5.38 -6.20
CA VAL A 16 9.40 -6.03 -5.25
C VAL A 16 9.27 -5.42 -3.86
N ILE A 17 9.66 -6.20 -2.84
CA ILE A 17 9.84 -5.66 -1.49
C ILE A 17 11.16 -4.90 -1.47
N GLU A 18 11.08 -3.58 -1.27
CA GLU A 18 12.24 -2.71 -1.14
C GLU A 18 12.84 -2.83 0.27
N GLU A 19 11.99 -2.68 1.29
CA GLU A 19 12.39 -2.65 2.69
C GLU A 19 11.25 -3.13 3.61
N TYR A 20 11.58 -3.38 4.88
CA TYR A 20 10.61 -3.60 5.95
C TYR A 20 10.91 -2.72 7.16
N LEU A 21 9.87 -2.22 7.81
CA LEU A 21 9.95 -1.43 9.04
C LEU A 21 9.57 -2.30 10.25
N GLU A 22 10.33 -2.15 11.34
CA GLU A 22 10.15 -2.91 12.58
C GLU A 22 10.25 -1.99 13.80
N HIS A 23 9.19 -1.97 14.64
CA HIS A 23 9.19 -1.29 15.95
C HIS A 23 8.24 -1.96 16.97
N GLY A 24 7.71 -3.14 16.64
CA GLY A 24 6.70 -3.84 17.42
C GLY A 24 5.69 -4.57 16.55
N ILE A 25 4.64 -5.12 17.17
CA ILE A 25 3.62 -5.87 16.43
C ILE A 25 2.57 -4.90 15.88
N MET A 26 2.75 -4.44 14.65
CA MET A 26 1.81 -3.56 13.95
C MET A 26 0.51 -4.30 13.56
N LYS A 27 -0.62 -3.59 13.61
CA LYS A 27 -1.96 -4.13 13.29
C LYS A 27 -2.70 -3.36 12.21
N CYS A 28 -2.46 -2.06 12.09
CA CYS A 28 -3.08 -1.22 11.08
C CYS A 28 -2.12 -0.10 10.67
N ILE A 29 -2.30 0.42 9.46
CA ILE A 29 -1.49 1.49 8.89
C ILE A 29 -2.35 2.54 8.18
N ALA A 30 -1.87 3.78 8.13
CA ALA A 30 -2.46 4.83 7.31
C ALA A 30 -1.43 5.88 6.91
N PHE A 31 -1.40 6.21 5.62
CA PHE A 31 -0.66 7.37 5.13
C PHE A 31 -1.38 8.67 5.48
N ASN A 32 -0.59 9.72 5.70
CA ASN A 32 -1.12 11.08 5.65
C ASN A 32 -1.52 11.43 4.20
N ARG A 33 -2.19 12.58 4.01
CA ARG A 33 -2.74 12.98 2.71
C ARG A 33 -1.69 12.96 1.60
N ARG A 34 -0.44 13.40 1.86
CA ARG A 34 0.64 13.46 0.86
C ARG A 34 1.52 12.22 0.76
N GLY A 35 1.38 11.26 1.67
CA GLY A 35 2.22 10.07 1.73
C GLY A 35 3.58 10.27 2.42
N THR A 36 3.89 11.47 2.90
CA THR A 36 5.17 11.75 3.57
C THR A 36 5.30 11.10 4.95
N LEU A 37 4.18 10.87 5.63
CA LEU A 37 4.16 10.23 6.94
C LEU A 37 3.27 8.99 6.91
N LEU A 38 3.74 7.92 7.54
CA LEU A 38 3.01 6.67 7.73
C LEU A 38 2.75 6.45 9.23
N ALA A 39 1.49 6.45 9.64
CA ALA A 39 1.10 6.03 10.97
C ALA A 39 0.88 4.52 11.01
N ALA A 40 1.42 3.85 12.02
CA ALA A 40 1.24 2.42 12.25
C ALA A 40 0.81 2.19 13.70
N GLY A 41 -0.33 1.51 13.88
CA GLY A 41 -0.87 1.19 15.19
C GLY A 41 -0.38 -0.18 15.69
N CYS A 42 0.17 -0.22 16.90
CA CYS A 42 0.72 -1.44 17.52
C CYS A 42 -0.32 -2.19 18.37
N SER A 43 0.00 -3.45 18.68
CA SER A 43 -0.79 -4.26 19.62
C SER A 43 -0.65 -3.85 21.08
N ASP A 44 0.36 -3.06 21.44
CA ASP A 44 0.63 -2.59 22.81
C ASP A 44 0.01 -1.21 23.13
N GLY A 45 -0.78 -0.66 22.20
CA GLY A 45 -1.40 0.66 22.35
C GLY A 45 -0.53 1.84 21.90
N SER A 46 0.71 1.61 21.44
CA SER A 46 1.54 2.65 20.82
C SER A 46 1.18 2.85 19.35
N CYS A 47 1.27 4.09 18.88
CA CYS A 47 1.16 4.45 17.46
C CYS A 47 2.46 5.08 17.02
N VAL A 48 3.13 4.45 16.06
CA VAL A 48 4.42 4.88 15.53
C VAL A 48 4.19 5.64 14.24
N ILE A 49 4.74 6.84 14.14
CA ILE A 49 4.72 7.66 12.95
C ILE A 49 6.10 7.59 12.32
N TRP A 50 6.16 7.05 11.11
CA TRP A 50 7.36 6.99 10.30
C TRP A 50 7.38 8.16 9.33
N ASP A 51 8.54 8.77 9.20
CA ASP A 51 8.85 9.60 8.04
C ASP A 51 9.21 8.67 6.88
N PHE A 52 8.42 8.75 5.82
CA PHE A 52 8.50 7.81 4.71
C PHE A 52 9.72 8.06 3.82
N GLU A 53 10.27 9.27 3.81
CA GLU A 53 11.46 9.62 3.02
C GLU A 53 12.74 9.14 3.71
N THR A 54 12.89 9.40 5.00
CA THR A 54 14.06 8.97 5.78
C THR A 54 13.98 7.51 6.25
N ARG A 55 12.80 6.89 6.14
CA ARG A 55 12.47 5.57 6.72
C ARG A 55 12.70 5.53 8.24
N GLY A 56 12.77 6.69 8.88
CA GLY A 56 13.00 6.86 10.31
C GLY A 56 11.70 7.00 11.09
N ILE A 57 11.74 6.70 12.38
CA ILE A 57 10.63 6.99 13.29
C ILE A 57 10.64 8.49 13.58
N ALA A 58 9.60 9.18 13.12
CA ALA A 58 9.43 10.61 13.35
C ALA A 58 8.81 10.91 14.72
N LYS A 59 7.88 10.07 15.18
CA LYS A 59 7.23 10.22 16.49
C LYS A 59 6.65 8.90 16.97
N GLU A 60 6.57 8.73 18.29
CA GLU A 60 5.78 7.68 18.91
C GLU A 60 4.70 8.31 19.81
N LEU A 61 3.44 7.95 19.57
CA LEU A 61 2.30 8.38 20.36
C LEU A 61 1.87 7.23 21.25
N ARG A 62 1.90 7.43 22.57
CA ARG A 62 1.54 6.41 23.55
C ARG A 62 0.58 6.97 24.58
N ASP A 63 -0.58 6.35 24.70
CA ASP A 63 -1.50 6.68 25.79
C ASP A 63 -1.02 6.00 27.08
N LYS A 64 -0.83 6.79 28.15
CA LYS A 64 -0.41 6.26 29.46
C LYS A 64 -1.48 5.34 30.06
N ASP A 65 -2.73 5.55 29.69
CA ASP A 65 -3.88 4.86 30.29
C ASP A 65 -4.39 3.69 29.43
N CYS A 66 -3.86 3.50 28.21
CA CYS A 66 -4.31 2.47 27.28
C CYS A 66 -3.12 1.64 26.76
N VAL A 67 -3.15 0.35 27.09
CA VAL A 67 -2.18 -0.68 26.62
C VAL A 67 -2.86 -1.66 25.64
N ALA A 68 -4.10 -1.36 25.24
CA ALA A 68 -4.86 -2.23 24.35
C ALA A 68 -4.45 -2.02 22.89
N ALA A 69 -4.54 -3.10 22.10
CA ALA A 69 -4.20 -3.06 20.68
C ALA A 69 -4.98 -1.99 19.91
N ILE A 70 -4.26 -1.21 19.10
CA ILE A 70 -4.86 -0.24 18.20
C ILE A 70 -5.57 -0.99 17.08
N THR A 71 -6.84 -0.64 16.85
CA THR A 71 -7.69 -1.27 15.84
C THR A 71 -7.72 -0.50 14.53
N SER A 72 -7.63 0.83 14.58
CA SER A 72 -7.57 1.68 13.39
C SER A 72 -6.94 3.03 13.69
N VAL A 73 -6.19 3.54 12.72
CA VAL A 73 -5.58 4.88 12.69
C VAL A 73 -6.12 5.67 11.49
N CYS A 74 -6.37 6.97 11.66
CA CYS A 74 -6.86 7.84 10.59
C CYS A 74 -6.31 9.26 10.73
N TRP A 75 -5.75 9.79 9.65
CA TRP A 75 -5.24 11.16 9.59
C TRP A 75 -6.36 12.16 9.29
N SER A 76 -6.25 13.36 9.88
CA SER A 76 -7.00 14.53 9.45
C SER A 76 -6.56 15.01 8.07
N LYS A 77 -7.43 15.74 7.35
CA LYS A 77 -7.10 16.29 6.02
C LYS A 77 -5.86 17.20 6.02
N SER A 78 -5.61 17.92 7.11
CA SER A 78 -4.41 18.75 7.27
C SER A 78 -3.19 17.96 7.75
N GLY A 79 -3.32 16.70 8.15
CA GLY A 79 -2.23 15.91 8.72
C GLY A 79 -1.79 16.33 10.13
N ARG A 80 -2.35 17.40 10.71
CA ARG A 80 -2.00 17.88 12.06
C ARG A 80 -2.50 16.97 13.17
N HIS A 81 -3.63 16.30 12.92
CA HIS A 81 -4.28 15.43 13.88
C HIS A 81 -4.35 13.99 13.38
N ILE A 82 -4.26 13.04 14.32
CA ILE A 82 -4.52 11.62 14.11
C ILE A 82 -5.58 11.15 15.08
N LEU A 83 -6.58 10.44 14.56
CA LEU A 83 -7.53 9.67 15.35
C LEU A 83 -7.01 8.24 15.50
N ILE A 84 -6.92 7.80 16.74
CA ILE A 84 -6.52 6.45 17.14
C ILE A 84 -7.71 5.80 17.83
N SER A 85 -8.03 4.58 17.41
CA SER A 85 -9.05 3.74 18.03
C SER A 85 -8.43 2.47 18.57
N ALA A 86 -8.83 2.05 19.77
CA ALA A 86 -8.22 0.90 20.44
C ALA A 86 -9.25 -0.11 20.94
N ALA A 87 -8.76 -1.33 21.20
CA ALA A 87 -9.59 -2.46 21.61
C ALA A 87 -10.26 -2.27 22.98
N ASP A 88 -9.72 -1.38 23.83
CA ASP A 88 -10.31 -0.95 25.12
C ASP A 88 -11.52 -0.02 24.98
N LYS A 89 -12.00 0.20 23.75
CA LYS A 89 -13.11 1.09 23.40
C LYS A 89 -12.78 2.57 23.46
N SER A 90 -11.50 2.93 23.60
CA SER A 90 -11.07 4.33 23.55
C SER A 90 -10.95 4.84 22.11
N LEU A 91 -11.31 6.11 21.94
CA LEU A 91 -11.03 6.95 20.79
C LEU A 91 -10.21 8.14 21.26
N ASN A 92 -9.00 8.27 20.73
CA ASN A 92 -8.06 9.30 21.10
C ASN A 92 -7.74 10.17 19.89
N LEU A 93 -7.92 11.48 20.01
CA LEU A 93 -7.44 12.45 19.03
C LEU A 93 -6.12 13.05 19.50
N TRP A 94 -5.08 12.97 18.67
CA TRP A 94 -3.74 13.45 18.99
C TRP A 94 -3.35 14.63 18.10
N ASP A 95 -2.62 15.59 18.66
CA ASP A 95 -1.83 16.56 17.92
C ASP A 95 -0.48 15.92 17.58
N VAL A 96 -0.22 15.74 16.28
CA VAL A 96 0.97 15.05 15.78
C VAL A 96 2.25 15.87 16.02
N MET A 97 2.14 17.20 15.96
CA MET A 97 3.28 18.10 16.15
C MET A 97 3.75 18.06 17.60
N LYS A 98 2.81 18.30 18.52
CA LYS A 98 3.12 18.31 19.96
C LYS A 98 3.36 16.91 20.51
N GLY A 99 2.67 15.91 19.96
CA GLY A 99 2.62 14.57 20.54
C GLY A 99 1.66 14.51 21.73
N ASP A 100 0.71 15.44 21.82
CA ASP A 100 -0.22 15.55 22.93
C ASP A 100 -1.59 14.99 22.56
N LYS A 101 -2.23 14.33 23.52
CA LYS A 101 -3.62 13.87 23.41
C LYS A 101 -4.56 15.06 23.62
N ILE A 102 -5.39 15.37 22.62
CA ILE A 102 -6.36 16.47 22.66
C ILE A 102 -7.67 16.03 23.32
N TYR A 103 -8.23 14.93 22.82
CA TYR A 103 -9.50 14.37 23.31
C TYR A 103 -9.36 12.86 23.52
N ARG A 104 -10.09 12.35 24.52
CA ARG A 104 -10.27 10.92 24.78
C ARG A 104 -11.72 10.65 25.08
N THR A 105 -12.37 9.85 24.25
CA THR A 105 -13.76 9.42 24.43
C THR A 105 -13.81 7.90 24.52
N THR A 106 -14.56 7.36 25.48
CA THR A 106 -14.76 5.91 25.61
C THR A 106 -16.14 5.51 25.10
N LEU A 107 -16.18 4.54 24.20
CA LEU A 107 -17.41 4.01 23.63
C LEU A 107 -17.96 2.82 24.43
N GLN A 108 -19.23 2.49 24.18
CA GLN A 108 -19.87 1.31 24.79
C GLN A 108 -19.33 0.00 24.21
N GLN A 109 -18.93 0.02 22.93
CA GLN A 109 -18.42 -1.13 22.19
C GLN A 109 -17.09 -0.83 21.53
N THR A 110 -16.32 -1.88 21.24
CA THR A 110 -15.01 -1.76 20.62
C THR A 110 -15.13 -1.28 19.17
N PRO A 111 -14.46 -0.17 18.79
CA PRO A 111 -14.42 0.32 17.43
C PRO A 111 -13.52 -0.60 16.57
N LEU A 112 -14.05 -1.07 15.43
CA LEU A 112 -13.25 -1.78 14.42
C LEU A 112 -12.54 -0.81 13.48
N GLN A 113 -13.23 0.26 13.12
CA GLN A 113 -12.71 1.30 12.24
C GLN A 113 -13.22 2.65 12.72
N ALA A 114 -12.34 3.64 12.71
CA ALA A 114 -12.69 5.03 12.99
C ALA A 114 -12.09 5.92 11.91
N ARG A 115 -12.87 6.87 11.40
CA ARG A 115 -12.47 7.79 10.33
C ARG A 115 -12.83 9.21 10.71
N LEU A 116 -11.90 10.14 10.57
CA LEU A 116 -12.19 11.57 10.73
C LEU A 116 -13.02 12.07 9.57
N HIS A 117 -13.84 13.08 9.84
CA HIS A 117 -14.54 13.81 8.80
C HIS A 117 -13.53 14.48 7.86
N PRO A 118 -13.72 14.40 6.53
CA PRO A 118 -12.75 14.95 5.57
C PRO A 118 -12.83 16.49 5.46
N GLY A 119 -13.92 17.11 5.91
CA GLY A 119 -14.06 18.57 6.02
C GLY A 119 -13.00 19.18 6.94
N GLY A 120 -12.27 20.17 6.43
CA GLY A 120 -11.12 20.78 7.13
C GLY A 120 -11.47 21.93 8.09
N GLY A 121 -12.74 22.34 8.18
CA GLY A 121 -13.16 23.45 9.03
C GLY A 121 -13.49 23.03 10.46
N SER A 122 -13.25 23.89 11.44
CA SER A 122 -13.89 23.79 12.76
C SER A 122 -15.38 24.18 12.61
N PRO A 123 -16.37 23.38 13.06
CA PRO A 123 -16.30 22.32 14.07
C PRO A 123 -16.22 20.87 13.52
N GLU A 124 -16.09 20.67 12.21
CA GLU A 124 -16.10 19.35 11.58
C GLU A 124 -14.79 18.57 11.79
N SER A 125 -13.69 19.24 12.13
CA SER A 125 -12.39 18.62 12.40
C SER A 125 -12.36 17.68 13.61
N THR A 126 -13.36 17.75 14.49
CA THR A 126 -13.52 16.87 15.67
C THR A 126 -14.62 15.82 15.51
N LEU A 127 -15.28 15.81 14.35
CA LEU A 127 -16.30 14.83 14.01
C LEU A 127 -15.65 13.58 13.43
N CYS A 128 -16.05 12.40 13.91
CA CYS A 128 -15.57 11.14 13.37
C CYS A 128 -16.70 10.12 13.19
N LEU A 129 -16.53 9.25 12.20
CA LEU A 129 -17.38 8.11 11.92
C LEU A 129 -16.72 6.86 12.49
N VAL A 130 -17.49 6.11 13.28
CA VAL A 130 -17.01 4.93 13.98
C VAL A 130 -17.88 3.75 13.61
N CYS A 131 -17.24 2.62 13.29
CA CYS A 131 -17.90 1.34 13.01
C CYS A 131 -17.56 0.34 14.11
N PRO A 132 -18.46 0.10 15.09
CA PRO A 132 -18.24 -0.88 16.15
C PRO A 132 -18.39 -2.34 15.67
N PHE A 133 -17.87 -3.31 16.43
CA PHE A 133 -17.95 -4.74 16.08
C PHE A 133 -19.38 -5.33 16.11
N SER A 134 -20.29 -4.72 16.89
CA SER A 134 -21.58 -5.31 17.28
C SER A 134 -22.76 -4.33 17.17
N SER A 135 -22.55 -3.14 16.60
CA SER A 135 -23.53 -2.06 16.59
C SER A 135 -23.55 -1.34 15.26
N ALA A 136 -24.61 -0.58 15.04
CA ALA A 136 -24.71 0.36 13.94
C ALA A 136 -23.53 1.35 13.94
N PRO A 137 -23.06 1.78 12.76
CA PRO A 137 -22.11 2.88 12.67
C PRO A 137 -22.66 4.13 13.34
N MET A 138 -21.78 4.92 13.91
CA MET A 138 -22.14 6.10 14.68
C MET A 138 -21.22 7.26 14.35
N ILE A 139 -21.78 8.46 14.39
CA ILE A 139 -21.03 9.70 14.32
C ILE A 139 -20.76 10.15 15.75
N VAL A 140 -19.51 10.49 16.03
CA VAL A 140 -19.04 10.92 17.34
C VAL A 140 -18.40 12.28 17.18
N ASN A 141 -18.85 13.26 17.96
CA ASN A 141 -18.12 14.51 18.11
C ASN A 141 -17.24 14.40 19.34
N LEU A 142 -15.92 14.42 19.13
CA LEU A 142 -14.93 14.20 20.18
C LEU A 142 -14.83 15.35 21.18
N GLN A 143 -15.27 16.55 20.81
CA GLN A 143 -15.25 17.72 21.69
C GLN A 143 -16.43 17.74 22.64
N THR A 144 -17.63 17.43 22.14
CA THR A 144 -18.87 17.44 22.93
C THR A 144 -19.23 16.07 23.51
N GLU A 145 -18.48 15.03 23.13
CA GLU A 145 -18.73 13.61 23.43
C GLU A 145 -20.13 13.13 23.02
N THR A 146 -20.78 13.85 22.09
CA THR A 146 -22.11 13.49 21.59
C THR A 146 -21.98 12.36 20.57
N THR A 147 -22.81 11.35 20.72
CA THR A 147 -22.84 10.18 19.84
C THR A 147 -24.20 10.06 19.16
N THR A 148 -24.22 9.92 17.83
CA THR A 148 -25.43 9.72 17.04
C THR A 148 -25.32 8.44 16.22
N THR A 149 -26.24 7.49 16.46
CA THR A 149 -26.27 6.22 15.73
C THR A 149 -26.93 6.40 14.38
N LEU A 150 -26.29 5.89 13.33
CA LEU A 150 -26.79 5.95 11.96
C LEU A 150 -27.78 4.81 11.69
N PRO A 151 -28.80 5.03 10.83
CA PRO A 151 -29.74 3.98 10.43
C PRO A 151 -29.04 2.90 9.59
N ILE A 152 -29.32 1.63 9.91
CA ILE A 152 -28.77 0.45 9.23
C ILE A 152 -29.77 -0.27 8.30
N SER A 153 -31.01 0.22 8.24
CA SER A 153 -32.04 -0.25 7.32
C SER A 153 -33.03 0.88 7.01
N PHE A 154 -33.65 0.81 5.84
CA PHE A 154 -34.76 1.68 5.48
C PHE A 154 -36.09 1.00 5.85
N SER A 155 -36.76 1.50 6.89
CA SER A 155 -38.07 1.01 7.33
C SER A 155 -39.19 1.62 6.49
N GLY A 156 -39.41 1.09 5.28
CA GLY A 156 -40.48 1.58 4.40
C GLY A 156 -40.90 0.58 3.33
N GLY A 157 -41.11 -0.69 3.69
CA GLY A 157 -41.63 -1.68 2.75
C GLY A 157 -42.31 -2.85 3.46
N THR A 158 -43.61 -2.99 3.26
CA THR A 158 -44.36 -4.21 3.55
C THR A 158 -43.77 -5.37 2.77
N THR A 159 -42.97 -6.22 3.40
CA THR A 159 -42.59 -7.50 2.80
C THR A 159 -43.79 -8.44 2.84
N THR A 160 -44.57 -8.49 1.77
CA THR A 160 -45.44 -9.64 1.41
C THR A 160 -44.62 -10.78 0.80
N GLY A 161 -43.38 -10.97 1.28
CA GLY A 161 -42.51 -12.09 0.99
C GLY A 161 -42.18 -12.79 2.30
N ALA A 162 -42.11 -14.13 2.26
CA ALA A 162 -41.94 -15.00 3.42
C ALA A 162 -40.94 -14.47 4.47
N PRO A 163 -41.22 -14.66 5.78
CA PRO A 163 -40.36 -14.14 6.82
C PRO A 163 -38.94 -14.70 6.67
N PRO A 164 -37.89 -13.89 6.90
CA PRO A 164 -36.53 -14.42 6.97
C PRO A 164 -36.50 -15.52 8.02
N ARG A 165 -35.96 -16.69 7.63
CA ARG A 165 -36.11 -17.97 8.33
C ARG A 165 -35.54 -18.03 9.76
N ASN A 166 -34.96 -16.95 10.29
CA ASN A 166 -34.25 -16.94 11.57
C ASN A 166 -34.57 -15.69 12.44
N LYS A 167 -35.85 -15.40 12.72
CA LYS A 167 -36.18 -14.42 13.77
C LYS A 167 -35.84 -15.01 15.16
N PHE A 168 -34.89 -14.40 15.87
CA PHE A 168 -34.78 -14.60 17.32
C PHE A 168 -35.97 -13.92 18.03
N SER A 169 -36.40 -14.49 19.15
CA SER A 169 -37.64 -14.14 19.86
C SER A 169 -37.67 -12.76 20.54
N ASP A 170 -36.62 -11.93 20.39
CA ASP A 170 -36.41 -10.73 21.23
C ASP A 170 -36.44 -9.40 20.45
N GLY A 171 -36.85 -9.40 19.17
CA GLY A 171 -37.09 -8.16 18.41
C GLY A 171 -35.86 -7.29 18.07
N SER A 172 -34.66 -7.67 18.51
CA SER A 172 -33.40 -7.01 18.10
C SER A 172 -33.11 -7.26 16.62
N ALA A 173 -32.73 -6.20 15.90
CA ALA A 173 -32.22 -6.30 14.53
C ALA A 173 -31.03 -7.27 14.46
N HIS A 174 -30.94 -8.01 13.35
CA HIS A 174 -29.88 -8.98 13.11
C HIS A 174 -28.49 -8.32 13.17
N TYR A 175 -27.66 -8.79 14.10
CA TYR A 175 -26.27 -8.40 14.34
C TYR A 175 -25.43 -8.46 13.06
N THR A 176 -24.62 -7.43 12.74
CA THR A 176 -23.50 -7.57 11.77
C THR A 176 -22.61 -6.32 11.63
N PRO A 177 -21.28 -6.50 11.51
CA PRO A 177 -20.36 -5.39 11.32
C PRO A 177 -20.68 -4.71 9.99
N THR A 178 -20.95 -3.42 10.10
CA THR A 178 -21.36 -2.55 9.00
C THR A 178 -20.17 -1.66 8.69
N ALA A 179 -19.69 -1.65 7.46
CA ALA A 179 -18.63 -0.75 7.05
C ALA A 179 -19.22 0.58 6.62
N ALA A 180 -18.57 1.69 6.98
CA ALA A 180 -19.04 3.01 6.60
C ALA A 180 -17.89 3.95 6.23
N CYS A 181 -18.17 4.87 5.30
CA CYS A 181 -17.23 5.90 4.86
C CYS A 181 -17.95 7.22 4.55
N PHE A 182 -17.25 8.32 4.77
CA PHE A 182 -17.65 9.62 4.21
C PHE A 182 -17.39 9.64 2.70
N ASN A 183 -18.18 10.45 1.96
CA ASN A 183 -17.78 10.91 0.63
C ASN A 183 -16.58 11.88 0.74
N LYS A 184 -16.02 12.29 -0.40
CA LYS A 184 -14.82 13.16 -0.44
C LYS A 184 -14.92 14.45 0.39
N HIS A 185 -16.10 15.08 0.42
CA HIS A 185 -16.32 16.35 1.12
C HIS A 185 -16.90 16.20 2.52
N GLY A 186 -17.47 15.04 2.85
CA GLY A 186 -18.04 14.74 4.17
C GLY A 186 -19.56 14.89 4.26
N ASP A 187 -20.23 15.51 3.27
CA ASP A 187 -21.67 15.75 3.26
C ASP A 187 -22.52 14.49 3.52
N LEU A 188 -22.10 13.34 2.98
CA LEU A 188 -22.85 12.09 2.98
C LEU A 188 -22.00 10.96 3.57
N VAL A 189 -22.68 10.04 4.25
CA VAL A 189 -22.10 8.79 4.75
C VAL A 189 -22.68 7.62 4.00
N TYR A 190 -21.82 6.76 3.48
CA TYR A 190 -22.17 5.52 2.80
C TYR A 190 -21.98 4.38 3.79
N VAL A 191 -23.03 3.59 3.97
CA VAL A 191 -23.08 2.53 4.98
C VAL A 191 -23.45 1.21 4.30
N GLY A 192 -22.61 0.19 4.45
CA GLY A 192 -22.85 -1.14 3.90
C GLY A 192 -23.40 -2.07 4.96
N ASN A 193 -24.63 -2.54 4.78
CA ASN A 193 -25.26 -3.46 5.71
C ASN A 193 -24.87 -4.93 5.44
N SER A 194 -25.37 -5.83 6.28
CA SER A 194 -25.15 -7.27 6.14
C SER A 194 -26.01 -8.01 5.15
N ILE A 195 -27.07 -7.35 4.71
CA ILE A 195 -28.00 -7.88 3.72
C ILE A 195 -27.45 -7.61 2.31
N GLY A 196 -26.36 -6.83 2.19
CA GLY A 196 -25.76 -6.45 0.93
C GLY A 196 -26.44 -5.23 0.30
N GLU A 197 -26.81 -4.25 1.09
CA GLU A 197 -27.30 -2.95 0.62
C GLU A 197 -26.35 -1.84 1.06
N ILE A 198 -26.20 -0.84 0.20
CA ILE A 198 -25.46 0.40 0.46
C ILE A 198 -26.49 1.48 0.74
N LEU A 199 -26.45 2.04 1.93
CA LEU A 199 -27.29 3.16 2.36
C LEU A 199 -26.50 4.45 2.20
N ILE A 200 -27.08 5.43 1.53
CA ILE A 200 -26.56 6.79 1.41
C ILE A 200 -27.30 7.63 2.44
N ILE A 201 -26.59 8.15 3.44
CA ILE A 201 -27.17 8.78 4.63
C ILE A 201 -26.70 10.23 4.73
N ASP A 202 -27.66 11.12 4.95
CA ASP A 202 -27.42 12.48 5.43
C ASP A 202 -27.19 12.41 6.95
N HIS A 203 -25.94 12.57 7.37
CA HIS A 203 -25.54 12.41 8.76
C HIS A 203 -25.98 13.57 9.67
N ASN A 204 -26.27 14.74 9.10
CA ASN A 204 -26.75 15.90 9.85
C ASN A 204 -28.22 15.74 10.25
N LYS A 205 -29.04 15.22 9.34
CA LYS A 205 -30.48 14.94 9.61
C LYS A 205 -30.75 13.50 10.06
N ASN A 206 -29.73 12.65 10.02
CA ASN A 206 -29.81 11.21 10.29
C ASN A 206 -30.86 10.49 9.42
N GLN A 207 -30.93 10.83 8.13
CA GLN A 207 -31.93 10.32 7.19
C GLN A 207 -31.28 9.53 6.05
N VAL A 208 -31.87 8.39 5.70
CA VAL A 208 -31.48 7.61 4.52
C VAL A 208 -32.04 8.29 3.28
N ARG A 209 -31.15 8.63 2.35
CA ARG A 209 -31.43 9.35 1.11
C ARG A 209 -31.38 8.44 -0.12
N GLY A 210 -30.55 7.41 -0.09
CA GLY A 210 -30.46 6.41 -1.16
C GLY A 210 -30.27 5.01 -0.61
N VAL A 211 -30.83 4.01 -1.30
CA VAL A 211 -30.52 2.59 -1.05
C VAL A 211 -30.14 1.92 -2.36
N VAL A 212 -28.99 1.23 -2.36
CA VAL A 212 -28.49 0.48 -3.51
C VAL A 212 -28.31 -0.97 -3.10
N ALA A 213 -29.06 -1.87 -3.72
CA ALA A 213 -28.91 -3.30 -3.49
C ALA A 213 -27.69 -3.83 -4.26
N VAL A 214 -26.81 -4.54 -3.56
CA VAL A 214 -25.68 -5.26 -4.13
C VAL A 214 -26.14 -6.64 -4.57
N SER A 215 -25.74 -7.03 -5.78
CA SER A 215 -25.99 -8.36 -6.33
C SER A 215 -25.47 -9.45 -5.38
N GLY A 216 -26.33 -10.42 -5.06
CA GLY A 216 -25.97 -11.57 -4.23
C GLY A 216 -26.21 -11.42 -2.72
N GLY A 217 -26.61 -10.24 -2.23
CA GLY A 217 -27.05 -10.04 -0.85
C GLY A 217 -26.00 -10.40 0.22
N ALA A 218 -24.72 -10.24 -0.12
CA ALA A 218 -23.59 -10.61 0.74
C ALA A 218 -23.24 -9.49 1.73
N VAL A 219 -22.72 -9.87 2.90
CA VAL A 219 -22.32 -8.91 3.95
C VAL A 219 -21.20 -8.00 3.44
N ILE A 220 -21.39 -6.69 3.55
CA ILE A 220 -20.35 -5.72 3.19
C ILE A 220 -19.36 -5.58 4.34
N LYS A 221 -18.11 -5.98 4.11
CA LYS A 221 -17.01 -5.97 5.09
C LYS A 221 -16.20 -4.68 5.10
N ASN A 222 -16.07 -4.02 3.95
CA ASN A 222 -15.32 -2.78 3.82
C ASN A 222 -15.94 -1.91 2.72
N ILE A 223 -15.90 -0.59 2.92
CA ILE A 223 -16.27 0.42 1.93
C ILE A 223 -15.19 1.51 1.92
N VAL A 224 -14.68 1.84 0.73
CA VAL A 224 -13.61 2.82 0.52
C VAL A 224 -13.92 3.65 -0.73
N PHE A 225 -13.89 4.97 -0.63
CA PHE A 225 -13.90 5.84 -1.80
C PHE A 225 -12.51 5.96 -2.41
N SER A 226 -12.46 6.09 -3.73
CA SER A 226 -11.28 6.60 -4.43
C SER A 226 -10.99 8.05 -4.00
N ARG A 227 -9.74 8.46 -4.11
CA ARG A 227 -9.28 9.79 -3.67
C ARG A 227 -9.96 10.94 -4.42
N ASP A 228 -10.33 10.71 -5.67
CA ASP A 228 -11.10 11.65 -6.50
C ASP A 228 -12.59 11.74 -6.11
N GLY A 229 -13.09 10.77 -5.33
CA GLY A 229 -14.49 10.66 -4.90
C GLY A 229 -15.45 10.10 -5.96
N ARG A 230 -14.95 9.69 -7.13
CA ARG A 230 -15.76 9.23 -8.26
C ARG A 230 -16.04 7.73 -8.25
N HIS A 231 -15.27 6.94 -7.51
CA HIS A 231 -15.45 5.50 -7.43
C HIS A 231 -15.57 5.05 -5.99
N LEU A 232 -16.41 4.04 -5.77
CA LEU A 232 -16.67 3.42 -4.48
C LEU A 232 -16.33 1.94 -4.55
N LEU A 233 -15.34 1.52 -3.78
CA LEU A 233 -14.96 0.13 -3.63
C LEU A 233 -15.68 -0.51 -2.45
N ILE A 234 -16.15 -1.72 -2.67
CA ILE A 234 -16.85 -2.55 -1.69
C ILE A 234 -16.21 -3.92 -1.64
N ASN A 235 -15.94 -4.39 -0.42
CA ASN A 235 -15.50 -5.76 -0.18
C ASN A 235 -16.64 -6.56 0.43
N SER A 236 -17.10 -7.58 -0.26
CA SER A 236 -18.23 -8.41 0.16
C SER A 236 -17.77 -9.76 0.73
N SER A 237 -18.60 -10.39 1.56
CA SER A 237 -18.29 -11.69 2.17
C SER A 237 -18.24 -12.85 1.18
N ASP A 238 -18.82 -12.67 -0.01
CA ASP A 238 -18.84 -13.61 -1.14
C ASP A 238 -17.50 -13.74 -1.88
N ARG A 239 -16.44 -13.05 -1.42
CA ARG A 239 -15.07 -13.06 -2.00
C ARG A 239 -14.93 -12.20 -3.26
N THR A 240 -15.86 -11.29 -3.47
CA THR A 240 -15.83 -10.36 -4.60
C THR A 240 -15.59 -8.94 -4.10
N ILE A 241 -14.66 -8.24 -4.76
CA ILE A 241 -14.52 -6.78 -4.64
C ILE A 241 -15.38 -6.17 -5.75
N ARG A 242 -16.19 -5.17 -5.43
CA ARG A 242 -17.05 -4.47 -6.38
C ARG A 242 -16.68 -3.01 -6.39
N VAL A 243 -16.55 -2.44 -7.58
CA VAL A 243 -16.32 -1.01 -7.77
C VAL A 243 -17.58 -0.42 -8.40
N TYR A 244 -18.11 0.61 -7.76
CA TYR A 244 -19.22 1.42 -8.23
C TYR A 244 -18.72 2.77 -8.69
N GLU A 245 -19.28 3.30 -9.76
CA GLU A 245 -19.11 4.69 -10.18
C GLU A 245 -20.12 5.56 -9.41
N ASN A 246 -19.64 6.64 -8.82
CA ASN A 246 -20.42 7.64 -8.11
C ASN A 246 -20.84 8.75 -9.07
N LEU A 247 -22.12 8.76 -9.41
CA LEU A 247 -22.71 9.71 -10.36
C LEU A 247 -23.16 11.01 -9.68
N LEU A 248 -23.09 11.09 -8.34
CA LEU A 248 -23.39 12.32 -7.62
C LEU A 248 -22.28 13.36 -7.82
N PRO A 249 -22.63 14.64 -7.95
CA PRO A 249 -21.63 15.69 -8.05
C PRO A 249 -20.79 15.74 -6.78
N LEU A 250 -19.49 16.01 -6.94
CA LEU A 250 -18.55 16.04 -5.81
C LEU A 250 -18.94 17.12 -4.79
N LYS A 251 -19.40 18.28 -5.27
CA LYS A 251 -19.95 19.36 -4.43
C LYS A 251 -21.47 19.35 -4.52
N ASP A 252 -22.14 19.69 -3.41
CA ASP A 252 -23.61 19.78 -3.33
C ASP A 252 -24.34 18.44 -3.62
N SER A 253 -23.65 17.30 -3.41
CA SER A 253 -24.21 15.95 -3.57
C SER A 253 -25.58 15.78 -2.91
N LEU A 254 -25.76 16.35 -1.72
CA LEU A 254 -27.00 16.35 -0.97
C LEU A 254 -28.14 17.10 -1.68
N LYS A 255 -27.86 18.23 -2.34
CA LYS A 255 -28.88 19.00 -3.07
C LYS A 255 -29.39 18.22 -4.27
N SER A 256 -28.48 17.69 -5.09
CA SER A 256 -28.85 16.88 -6.25
C SER A 256 -29.63 15.62 -5.86
N LEU A 257 -29.25 14.97 -4.76
CA LEU A 257 -29.98 13.81 -4.27
C LEU A 257 -31.39 14.20 -3.79
N ASN A 258 -31.55 15.33 -3.11
CA ASN A 258 -32.86 15.83 -2.73
C ASN A 258 -33.74 16.12 -3.96
N GLU A 259 -33.20 16.78 -5.00
CA GLU A 259 -33.92 17.02 -6.27
C GLU A 259 -34.42 15.70 -6.89
N MET A 260 -33.60 14.65 -6.92
CA MET A 260 -34.00 13.33 -7.44
C MET A 260 -35.15 12.67 -6.66
N ILE A 261 -35.27 12.94 -5.37
CA ILE A 261 -36.35 12.40 -4.52
C ILE A 261 -37.66 13.18 -4.74
N PHE A 262 -37.60 14.50 -4.93
CA PHE A 262 -38.80 15.34 -5.06
C PHE A 262 -39.55 15.18 -6.39
N ASP A 263 -38.91 14.64 -7.43
CA ASP A 263 -39.49 14.56 -8.78
C ASP A 263 -40.53 13.45 -9.02
N ASN A 264 -40.82 12.56 -8.05
CA ASN A 264 -41.67 11.38 -8.29
C ASN A 264 -42.88 11.24 -7.34
N ILE A 265 -44.05 10.89 -7.90
CA ILE A 265 -45.31 10.59 -7.18
C ILE A 265 -45.31 9.13 -6.67
N LEU A 266 -44.19 8.64 -6.13
CA LEU A 266 -44.01 7.24 -5.72
C LEU A 266 -43.96 7.08 -4.19
N ASP A 267 -44.12 5.85 -3.72
CA ASP A 267 -43.91 5.48 -2.31
C ASP A 267 -42.47 5.82 -1.87
N GLU A 268 -42.30 6.29 -0.63
CA GLU A 268 -41.04 6.86 -0.13
C GLU A 268 -39.87 5.86 -0.24
N GLY A 269 -40.15 4.56 -0.07
CA GLY A 269 -39.16 3.50 -0.23
C GLY A 269 -38.73 3.22 -1.66
N GLU A 270 -39.62 3.37 -2.64
CA GLU A 270 -39.25 3.23 -4.06
C GLU A 270 -38.46 4.45 -4.55
N MET A 271 -38.80 5.65 -4.05
CA MET A 271 -38.05 6.87 -4.36
C MET A 271 -36.60 6.78 -3.89
N VAL A 272 -36.38 6.36 -2.65
CA VAL A 272 -35.03 6.23 -2.07
C VAL A 272 -34.20 5.14 -2.79
N LYS A 273 -34.84 4.03 -3.20
CA LYS A 273 -34.18 3.00 -4.03
C LYS A 273 -33.84 3.51 -5.44
N SER A 274 -34.75 4.27 -6.05
CA SER A 274 -34.53 4.90 -7.36
C SER A 274 -33.39 5.92 -7.30
N ALA A 275 -33.39 6.77 -6.28
CA ALA A 275 -32.33 7.75 -6.04
C ALA A 275 -30.97 7.06 -5.83
N GLY A 276 -30.94 5.97 -5.05
CA GLY A 276 -29.74 5.14 -4.89
C GLY A 276 -29.22 4.59 -6.22
N ALA A 277 -30.09 3.96 -7.02
CA ALA A 277 -29.72 3.39 -8.32
C ALA A 277 -29.22 4.43 -9.33
N LYS A 278 -29.70 5.68 -9.24
CA LYS A 278 -29.19 6.82 -10.03
C LYS A 278 -27.88 7.40 -9.48
N SER A 279 -27.56 7.13 -8.21
CA SER A 279 -26.37 7.66 -7.53
C SER A 279 -25.14 6.77 -7.71
N LEU A 280 -25.33 5.44 -7.72
CA LEU A 280 -24.23 4.48 -7.83
C LEU A 280 -24.52 3.46 -8.94
N LEU A 281 -23.61 3.38 -9.90
CA LEU A 281 -23.65 2.39 -10.97
C LEU A 281 -22.56 1.33 -10.74
N LEU A 282 -22.91 0.04 -10.81
CA LEU A 282 -21.90 -1.02 -10.73
C LEU A 282 -20.98 -0.93 -11.96
N PHE A 283 -19.71 -0.64 -11.74
CA PHE A 283 -18.72 -0.50 -12.79
C PHE A 283 -18.08 -1.86 -13.11
N ARG A 284 -17.45 -2.52 -12.12
CA ARG A 284 -16.75 -3.80 -12.27
C ARG A 284 -16.76 -4.65 -10.99
N GLU A 285 -16.58 -5.95 -11.18
CA GLU A 285 -16.38 -6.94 -10.11
C GLU A 285 -15.01 -7.61 -10.28
N PHE A 286 -14.30 -7.79 -9.18
CA PHE A 286 -12.97 -8.39 -9.12
C PHE A 286 -13.01 -9.57 -8.15
N GLN A 287 -12.50 -10.71 -8.61
CA GLN A 287 -12.43 -11.93 -7.81
C GLN A 287 -11.33 -12.84 -8.32
N ASP A 288 -10.81 -13.70 -7.45
CA ASP A 288 -9.94 -14.81 -7.85
C ASP A 288 -10.84 -16.02 -8.14
N SER A 289 -11.07 -16.29 -9.43
CA SER A 289 -11.93 -17.40 -9.88
C SER A 289 -11.32 -18.77 -9.62
N ILE A 290 -9.99 -18.85 -9.47
CA ILE A 290 -9.24 -20.10 -9.35
C ILE A 290 -9.19 -20.52 -7.89
N THR A 291 -8.62 -19.68 -7.02
CA THR A 291 -8.38 -20.04 -5.61
C THR A 291 -9.51 -19.57 -4.69
N ARG A 292 -10.34 -18.61 -5.14
CA ARG A 292 -11.48 -18.04 -4.39
C ARG A 292 -11.06 -17.54 -3.00
N VAL A 293 -10.03 -16.71 -2.94
CA VAL A 293 -9.55 -16.07 -1.70
C VAL A 293 -10.55 -15.02 -1.19
N HIS A 294 -10.63 -14.86 0.13
CA HIS A 294 -11.19 -13.64 0.73
C HIS A 294 -10.19 -12.48 0.69
N TRP A 295 -10.69 -11.25 0.59
CA TRP A 295 -9.86 -10.05 0.51
C TRP A 295 -9.73 -9.34 1.84
N LYS A 296 -8.50 -8.91 2.18
CA LYS A 296 -8.16 -8.09 3.33
C LYS A 296 -7.77 -6.68 2.84
N ALA A 297 -8.39 -5.67 3.47
CA ALA A 297 -8.10 -4.25 3.25
C ALA A 297 -7.94 -3.82 1.77
N PRO A 298 -8.88 -4.13 0.86
CA PRO A 298 -8.75 -3.67 -0.51
C PRO A 298 -8.83 -2.14 -0.59
N CYS A 299 -8.04 -1.55 -1.49
CA CYS A 299 -7.94 -0.11 -1.68
C CYS A 299 -7.68 0.24 -3.15
N PHE A 300 -7.85 1.52 -3.48
CA PHE A 300 -7.42 2.08 -4.75
C PHE A 300 -5.96 2.51 -4.68
N SER A 301 -5.35 2.66 -5.85
CA SER A 301 -4.16 3.48 -6.07
C SER A 301 -4.43 4.97 -5.82
N GLY A 302 -3.35 5.76 -5.76
CA GLY A 302 -3.42 7.20 -5.51
C GLY A 302 -4.22 7.99 -6.55
N ASP A 303 -4.06 7.61 -7.82
CA ASP A 303 -4.78 8.12 -9.00
C ASP A 303 -6.14 7.44 -9.19
N GLY A 304 -6.31 6.20 -8.70
CA GLY A 304 -7.55 5.43 -8.77
C GLY A 304 -7.65 4.51 -9.98
N GLU A 305 -6.59 4.35 -10.76
CA GLU A 305 -6.53 3.47 -11.94
C GLU A 305 -6.35 2.00 -11.53
N TRP A 306 -5.57 1.75 -10.48
CA TRP A 306 -5.37 0.39 -9.96
C TRP A 306 -6.28 0.08 -8.79
N VAL A 307 -6.82 -1.13 -8.78
CA VAL A 307 -7.51 -1.74 -7.63
C VAL A 307 -6.58 -2.78 -7.04
N VAL A 308 -6.40 -2.75 -5.72
CA VAL A 308 -5.49 -3.66 -5.02
C VAL A 308 -6.23 -4.42 -3.93
N GLY A 309 -5.96 -5.72 -3.84
CA GLY A 309 -6.55 -6.62 -2.85
C GLY A 309 -5.49 -7.49 -2.18
N GLY A 310 -5.36 -7.39 -0.86
CA GLY A 310 -4.55 -8.30 -0.06
C GLY A 310 -5.26 -9.63 0.14
N SER A 311 -4.57 -10.74 -0.05
CA SER A 311 -5.09 -12.09 0.22
C SER A 311 -5.28 -12.29 1.73
N ALA A 312 -6.45 -12.76 2.16
CA ALA A 312 -6.71 -13.14 3.54
C ALA A 312 -6.32 -14.59 3.86
N SER A 313 -5.56 -15.26 2.97
CA SER A 313 -5.08 -16.61 3.18
C SER A 313 -4.13 -16.68 4.38
N LYS A 314 -4.35 -17.68 5.24
CA LYS A 314 -3.46 -17.93 6.38
C LYS A 314 -2.18 -18.59 5.86
N GLY A 315 -1.06 -17.86 5.89
CA GLY A 315 0.26 -18.38 5.53
C GLY A 315 0.78 -17.98 4.15
N GLU A 316 0.07 -17.11 3.43
CA GLU A 316 0.56 -16.50 2.18
C GLU A 316 0.40 -14.99 2.24
N HIS A 317 1.45 -14.26 1.89
CA HIS A 317 1.42 -12.80 1.79
C HIS A 317 1.32 -12.41 0.32
N LYS A 318 0.12 -12.51 -0.25
CA LYS A 318 -0.12 -12.19 -1.67
C LYS A 318 -0.94 -10.91 -1.81
N ILE A 319 -0.53 -10.04 -2.72
CA ILE A 319 -1.24 -8.81 -3.07
C ILE A 319 -1.57 -8.87 -4.56
N TYR A 320 -2.84 -8.71 -4.89
CA TYR A 320 -3.32 -8.76 -6.26
C TYR A 320 -3.58 -7.33 -6.74
N ILE A 321 -3.10 -7.02 -7.94
CA ILE A 321 -3.25 -5.71 -8.58
C ILE A 321 -4.04 -5.90 -9.88
N TRP A 322 -5.19 -5.25 -9.96
CA TRP A 322 -6.02 -5.21 -11.17
C TRP A 322 -6.05 -3.82 -11.77
N ASP A 323 -6.13 -3.78 -13.08
CA ASP A 323 -6.53 -2.59 -13.84
C ASP A 323 -8.04 -2.32 -13.69
N ARG A 324 -8.49 -1.08 -13.90
CA ARG A 324 -9.92 -0.71 -13.88
C ARG A 324 -10.77 -1.55 -14.84
N ALA A 325 -10.20 -2.01 -15.96
CA ALA A 325 -10.92 -2.88 -16.89
C ALA A 325 -11.28 -4.26 -16.30
N GLY A 326 -10.67 -4.67 -15.18
CA GLY A 326 -10.88 -5.97 -14.54
C GLY A 326 -9.78 -6.99 -14.81
N HIS A 327 -8.74 -6.63 -15.56
CA HIS A 327 -7.61 -7.51 -15.85
C HIS A 327 -6.68 -7.59 -14.64
N LEU A 328 -6.32 -8.82 -14.24
CA LEU A 328 -5.29 -9.04 -13.23
C LEU A 328 -3.92 -8.78 -13.88
N VAL A 329 -3.21 -7.76 -13.42
CA VAL A 329 -1.92 -7.34 -13.99
C VAL A 329 -0.75 -8.01 -13.28
N LYS A 330 -0.77 -8.02 -11.95
CA LYS A 330 0.34 -8.56 -11.16
C LYS A 330 -0.18 -9.20 -9.87
N ILE A 331 0.52 -10.25 -9.43
CA ILE A 331 0.44 -10.78 -8.08
C ILE A 331 1.81 -10.55 -7.44
N LEU A 332 1.84 -9.79 -6.34
CA LEU A 332 3.03 -9.62 -5.53
C LEU A 332 3.09 -10.75 -4.51
N GLU A 333 4.17 -11.53 -4.55
CA GLU A 333 4.38 -12.66 -3.65
C GLU A 333 5.42 -12.31 -2.60
N GLY A 334 4.98 -12.31 -1.34
CA GLY A 334 5.78 -11.93 -0.19
C GLY A 334 6.18 -13.12 0.69
N PRO A 335 6.59 -12.84 1.94
CA PRO A 335 6.91 -13.88 2.91
C PRO A 335 5.71 -14.79 3.20
N LYS A 336 5.95 -15.97 3.78
CA LYS A 336 4.91 -16.96 4.11
C LYS A 336 4.14 -16.59 5.39
N GLU A 337 3.59 -15.39 5.41
CA GLU A 337 2.87 -14.81 6.53
C GLU A 337 1.51 -14.30 6.08
N ALA A 338 0.54 -14.20 6.98
CA ALA A 338 -0.77 -13.66 6.63
C ALA A 338 -0.73 -12.13 6.57
N LEU A 339 -1.34 -11.54 5.55
CA LEU A 339 -1.52 -10.10 5.42
C LEU A 339 -2.62 -9.61 6.36
N MET A 340 -2.32 -8.58 7.15
CA MET A 340 -3.21 -7.98 8.15
C MET A 340 -3.84 -6.69 7.68
N ASP A 341 -3.07 -5.80 7.06
CA ASP A 341 -3.55 -4.52 6.57
C ASP A 341 -2.74 -4.08 5.33
N LEU A 342 -3.29 -3.16 4.56
CA LEU A 342 -2.75 -2.74 3.26
C LEU A 342 -3.07 -1.26 3.01
N ALA A 343 -2.09 -0.50 2.54
CA ALA A 343 -2.28 0.88 2.11
C ALA A 343 -1.42 1.19 0.87
N TRP A 344 -2.03 1.81 -0.14
CA TRP A 344 -1.30 2.34 -1.30
C TRP A 344 -0.78 3.76 -1.01
N HIS A 345 0.41 4.09 -1.49
CA HIS A 345 1.00 5.40 -1.32
C HIS A 345 0.28 6.46 -2.19
N PRO A 346 -0.19 7.58 -1.62
CA PRO A 346 -1.02 8.57 -2.32
C PRO A 346 -0.55 9.09 -3.68
N VAL A 347 0.76 9.15 -3.92
CA VAL A 347 1.36 9.78 -5.12
C VAL A 347 2.39 8.93 -5.84
N HIS A 348 2.80 7.82 -5.24
CA HIS A 348 3.86 6.98 -5.79
C HIS A 348 3.30 5.58 -5.97
N PRO A 349 3.80 4.80 -6.96
CA PRO A 349 3.40 3.43 -7.17
C PRO A 349 4.05 2.50 -6.13
N MET A 350 3.76 2.76 -4.86
CA MET A 350 4.25 2.01 -3.70
C MET A 350 3.08 1.48 -2.90
N VAL A 351 3.24 0.29 -2.36
CA VAL A 351 2.26 -0.35 -1.49
C VAL A 351 2.92 -0.68 -0.17
N VAL A 352 2.23 -0.42 0.93
CA VAL A 352 2.66 -0.83 2.26
C VAL A 352 1.71 -1.88 2.77
N SER A 353 2.26 -2.97 3.30
CA SER A 353 1.48 -4.08 3.82
C SER A 353 1.96 -4.49 5.20
N VAL A 354 1.04 -4.85 6.08
CA VAL A 354 1.36 -5.32 7.44
C VAL A 354 1.19 -6.83 7.48
N SER A 355 2.16 -7.57 8.02
CA SER A 355 2.03 -9.00 8.23
C SER A 355 1.49 -9.34 9.61
N LEU A 356 1.14 -10.61 9.83
CA LEU A 356 0.65 -11.11 11.12
C LEU A 356 1.68 -10.98 12.24
N THR A 357 2.98 -11.10 11.92
CA THR A 357 4.10 -10.88 12.86
C THR A 357 4.25 -9.42 13.25
N GLY A 358 3.66 -8.52 12.45
CA GLY A 358 3.62 -7.08 12.70
C GLY A 358 4.71 -6.30 11.98
N LEU A 359 5.47 -6.94 11.09
CA LEU A 359 6.38 -6.25 10.19
C LEU A 359 5.59 -5.48 9.12
N VAL A 360 6.11 -4.31 8.75
CA VAL A 360 5.53 -3.45 7.72
C VAL A 360 6.42 -3.54 6.49
N TYR A 361 5.96 -4.21 5.43
CA TYR A 361 6.69 -4.33 4.18
C TYR A 361 6.34 -3.18 3.23
N ILE A 362 7.38 -2.57 2.67
CA ILE A 362 7.27 -1.55 1.64
C ILE A 362 7.56 -2.23 0.30
N TRP A 363 6.53 -2.23 -0.55
CA TRP A 363 6.59 -2.69 -1.92
C TRP A 363 6.77 -1.48 -2.82
N ALA A 364 7.83 -1.52 -3.60
CA ALA A 364 8.13 -0.49 -4.57
C ALA A 364 8.46 -1.13 -5.91
N LYS A 365 8.70 -0.27 -6.89
CA LYS A 365 9.23 -0.70 -8.16
C LYS A 365 10.69 -1.15 -7.99
N ASP A 366 11.10 -2.16 -8.76
CA ASP A 366 12.51 -2.49 -8.89
C ASP A 366 13.20 -1.38 -9.69
N TYR A 367 14.04 -0.59 -9.03
CA TYR A 367 14.72 0.52 -9.68
C TYR A 367 16.00 0.02 -10.35
N THR A 368 16.01 0.04 -11.67
CA THR A 368 17.22 -0.13 -12.47
C THR A 368 17.86 1.23 -12.70
N GLU A 369 19.07 1.42 -12.18
CA GLU A 369 19.85 2.64 -12.39
C GLU A 369 20.11 2.85 -13.89
N ASN A 370 19.64 3.97 -14.43
CA ASN A 370 19.88 4.34 -15.83
C ASN A 370 21.23 5.07 -15.94
N TRP A 371 22.19 4.47 -16.65
CA TRP A 371 23.54 5.02 -16.74
C TRP A 371 23.63 6.27 -17.63
N SER A 372 22.64 6.50 -18.51
CA SER A 372 22.55 7.75 -19.29
C SER A 372 22.34 9.00 -18.44
N ALA A 373 21.84 8.87 -17.20
CA ALA A 373 21.71 10.01 -16.31
C ALA A 373 23.06 10.60 -15.86
N PHE A 374 24.18 9.86 -15.97
CA PHE A 374 25.50 10.36 -15.57
C PHE A 374 26.15 11.28 -16.62
N ALA A 375 25.73 11.19 -17.88
CA ALA A 375 26.28 11.99 -18.98
C ALA A 375 25.18 12.29 -20.00
N PRO A 376 24.80 13.57 -20.23
CA PRO A 376 23.69 13.94 -21.10
C PRO A 376 23.78 13.40 -22.54
N ASP A 377 25.01 13.24 -23.05
CA ASP A 377 25.26 12.75 -24.42
C ASP A 377 25.26 11.21 -24.52
N PHE A 378 25.13 10.52 -23.39
CA PHE A 378 25.13 9.06 -23.34
C PHE A 378 23.70 8.52 -23.47
N LYS A 379 23.51 7.49 -24.29
CA LYS A 379 22.25 6.76 -24.41
C LYS A 379 22.51 5.28 -24.13
N GLU A 380 21.74 4.70 -23.23
CA GLU A 380 21.74 3.25 -23.01
C GLU A 380 20.91 2.57 -24.11
N LEU A 381 21.45 1.50 -24.70
CA LEU A 381 20.79 0.74 -25.75
C LEU A 381 20.50 -0.67 -25.25
N GLU A 382 19.25 -1.12 -25.33
CA GLU A 382 18.86 -2.49 -24.99
C GLU A 382 19.30 -3.49 -26.07
N GLU A 383 19.29 -3.04 -27.33
CA GLU A 383 19.72 -3.81 -28.50
C GLU A 383 20.75 -3.03 -29.31
N ASN A 384 21.57 -3.73 -30.09
CA ASN A 384 22.57 -3.07 -30.93
C ASN A 384 21.88 -2.24 -32.03
N GLU A 385 22.07 -0.93 -32.02
CA GLU A 385 21.71 -0.05 -33.12
C GLU A 385 22.86 -0.04 -34.15
N GLU A 386 22.55 -0.30 -35.42
CA GLU A 386 23.52 -0.13 -36.50
C GLU A 386 23.73 1.36 -36.76
N TYR A 387 24.99 1.80 -36.66
CA TYR A 387 25.33 3.20 -36.87
C TYR A 387 25.13 3.58 -38.34
N VAL A 388 24.29 4.58 -38.58
CA VAL A 388 24.12 5.18 -39.90
C VAL A 388 25.07 6.35 -40.01
N GLU A 389 26.16 6.14 -40.75
CA GLU A 389 27.16 7.16 -41.04
C GLU A 389 26.49 8.40 -41.66
N ARG A 390 26.77 9.57 -41.10
CA ARG A 390 26.23 10.84 -41.63
C ARG A 390 27.13 11.33 -42.76
N GLU A 391 26.53 11.95 -43.77
CA GLU A 391 27.27 12.44 -44.95
C GLU A 391 28.38 13.46 -44.58
N ASP A 392 28.20 14.21 -43.48
CA ASP A 392 29.09 15.24 -42.97
C ASP A 392 30.14 14.74 -41.94
N GLU A 393 30.15 13.44 -41.61
CA GLU A 393 31.03 12.89 -40.57
C GLU A 393 32.51 13.00 -40.92
N PHE A 394 32.83 12.90 -42.22
CA PHE A 394 34.20 12.99 -42.73
C PHE A 394 34.54 14.39 -43.27
N ASP A 395 33.61 15.34 -43.18
CA ASP A 395 33.80 16.71 -43.63
C ASP A 395 34.48 17.55 -42.53
N LEU A 396 35.55 18.26 -42.91
CA LEU A 396 36.20 19.25 -42.05
C LEU A 396 35.37 20.53 -42.02
N MET A 397 34.26 20.55 -41.28
CA MET A 397 33.52 21.79 -41.08
C MET A 397 34.32 22.76 -40.20
N PRO A 398 34.55 24.02 -40.63
CA PRO A 398 35.14 25.05 -39.77
C PRO A 398 34.27 25.29 -38.54
N GLU A 399 34.89 25.57 -37.38
CA GLU A 399 34.18 25.71 -36.07
C GLU A 399 33.01 26.70 -36.10
N THR A 400 33.03 27.66 -37.03
CA THR A 400 31.97 28.66 -37.24
C THR A 400 30.67 28.11 -37.82
N GLU A 401 30.69 26.93 -38.46
CA GLU A 401 29.50 26.31 -39.07
C GLU A 401 28.90 25.18 -38.22
N LYS A 402 29.60 24.71 -37.19
CA LYS A 402 29.11 23.68 -36.25
C LYS A 402 28.01 24.20 -35.32
N VAL A 403 27.89 25.51 -35.23
CA VAL A 403 26.93 26.23 -34.40
C VAL A 403 25.75 26.66 -35.28
N LYS A 404 25.02 25.68 -35.84
CA LYS A 404 23.58 25.90 -35.98
C LYS A 404 23.01 25.62 -34.61
N ASP A 405 23.21 26.59 -33.71
CA ASP A 405 22.48 26.65 -32.46
C ASP A 405 21.01 26.46 -32.84
N LEU A 406 20.40 25.41 -32.27
CA LEU A 406 18.97 25.37 -32.15
C LEU A 406 18.58 26.75 -31.63
N GLU A 407 17.70 27.47 -32.33
CA GLU A 407 17.11 28.73 -31.87
C GLU A 407 16.32 28.45 -30.59
N MET A 408 17.01 28.14 -29.50
CA MET A 408 16.51 28.22 -28.16
C MET A 408 16.42 29.72 -27.90
N ASN A 409 15.20 30.21 -27.72
CA ASN A 409 15.00 31.57 -27.25
C ASN A 409 15.69 31.70 -25.88
N GLU A 410 16.93 32.20 -25.87
CA GLU A 410 17.62 32.58 -24.63
C GLU A 410 16.89 33.72 -23.90
N ASP A 411 16.02 34.43 -24.63
CA ASP A 411 15.17 35.51 -24.15
C ASP A 411 13.82 35.04 -23.57
N ASP A 412 13.56 33.74 -23.45
CA ASP A 412 12.32 33.24 -22.85
C ASP A 412 12.24 33.64 -21.35
N GLU A 413 11.12 34.24 -20.96
CA GLU A 413 10.90 34.68 -19.58
C GLU A 413 10.64 33.48 -18.66
N VAL A 414 11.61 33.16 -17.80
CA VAL A 414 11.51 32.05 -16.83
C VAL A 414 10.90 32.52 -15.52
N ASP A 415 9.73 31.97 -15.18
CA ASP A 415 9.12 32.20 -13.87
C ASP A 415 9.69 31.25 -12.81
N ILE A 416 10.37 31.83 -11.81
CA ILE A 416 10.96 31.11 -10.67
C ILE A 416 10.12 31.20 -9.39
N THR A 417 8.99 31.92 -9.45
CA THR A 417 8.19 32.26 -8.26
C THR A 417 6.87 31.52 -8.19
N THR A 418 6.27 31.19 -9.34
CA THR A 418 5.03 30.41 -9.33
C THR A 418 5.29 28.97 -8.90
N VAL A 419 4.45 28.52 -7.98
CA VAL A 419 4.43 27.13 -7.53
C VAL A 419 3.42 26.39 -8.39
N GLU A 420 3.88 25.39 -9.14
CA GLU A 420 2.99 24.51 -9.88
C GLU A 420 1.98 23.83 -8.96
N LYS A 421 0.72 23.84 -9.38
CA LYS A 421 -0.35 23.16 -8.66
C LYS A 421 -0.27 21.67 -8.99
N ASP A 422 0.08 20.89 -7.99
CA ASP A 422 0.07 19.43 -8.07
C ASP A 422 -1.38 18.95 -8.30
N SER A 423 -1.65 18.43 -9.51
CA SER A 423 -2.99 18.04 -9.95
C SER A 423 -3.59 16.95 -9.04
N ALA A 424 -2.75 16.07 -8.49
CA ALA A 424 -3.12 15.02 -7.54
C ALA A 424 -3.66 15.54 -6.19
N PHE A 425 -3.43 16.82 -5.89
CA PHE A 425 -3.87 17.50 -4.66
C PHE A 425 -4.68 18.76 -4.92
N SER A 426 -5.09 18.99 -6.17
CA SER A 426 -5.84 20.15 -6.63
C SER A 426 -7.30 20.13 -6.14
N ASP A 427 -7.52 19.91 -4.85
CA ASP A 427 -8.67 20.51 -4.19
C ASP A 427 -8.34 22.00 -4.01
N SER A 428 -9.31 22.87 -4.27
CA SER A 428 -9.21 24.33 -4.07
C SER A 428 -8.76 24.76 -2.67
N ASP A 429 -8.72 23.82 -1.73
CA ASP A 429 -8.34 23.98 -0.33
C ASP A 429 -6.92 23.43 -0.08
N LEU A 430 -5.92 23.95 -0.80
CA LEU A 430 -4.55 23.95 -0.30
C LEU A 430 -4.49 24.94 0.87
N SER A 431 -5.12 24.59 2.00
CA SER A 431 -4.96 25.33 3.24
C SER A 431 -3.47 25.32 3.57
N GLN A 432 -2.88 26.50 3.80
CA GLN A 432 -1.46 26.69 4.14
C GLN A 432 -1.01 25.96 5.44
N GLU A 433 -1.91 25.20 6.07
CA GLU A 433 -1.73 24.54 7.37
C GLU A 433 -1.45 23.03 7.27
N GLU A 434 -1.37 22.46 6.06
CA GLU A 434 -1.09 21.03 5.88
C GLU A 434 0.31 20.64 6.39
N LEU A 435 0.36 19.66 7.29
CA LEU A 435 1.57 19.10 7.85
C LEU A 435 2.25 18.20 6.81
N ARG A 436 3.38 18.66 6.27
CA ARG A 436 4.17 17.91 5.29
C ARG A 436 5.27 17.07 5.93
N PHE A 437 5.93 17.60 6.94
CA PHE A 437 7.02 16.94 7.65
C PHE A 437 6.93 17.32 9.12
N LEU A 438 7.40 16.42 9.98
CA LEU A 438 7.59 16.72 11.39
C LEU A 438 8.97 17.37 11.57
N PRO A 439 9.08 18.47 12.34
CA PRO A 439 10.39 19.01 12.67
C PRO A 439 11.17 17.97 13.47
N ALA A 440 12.43 17.76 13.10
CA ALA A 440 13.32 16.95 13.91
C ALA A 440 13.59 17.68 15.23
N ASP A 441 13.40 16.99 16.35
CA ASP A 441 13.89 17.48 17.63
C ASP A 441 15.43 17.38 17.59
N PRO A 442 16.17 18.50 17.65
CA PRO A 442 17.63 18.46 17.62
C PRO A 442 18.11 17.70 18.87
N PHE A 443 18.63 16.50 18.68
CA PHE A 443 19.34 15.80 19.74
C PHE A 443 20.60 16.60 20.06
N PRO A 444 20.86 16.92 21.34
CA PRO A 444 22.17 17.43 21.72
C PRO A 444 23.20 16.35 21.38
N ASP A 445 24.27 16.73 20.67
CA ASP A 445 25.39 15.83 20.41
C ASP A 445 25.80 15.16 21.72
N VAL A 446 25.79 13.82 21.72
CA VAL A 446 26.31 13.04 22.83
C VAL A 446 27.74 13.49 23.00
N SER A 447 28.04 14.15 24.12
CA SER A 447 29.40 14.55 24.46
C SER A 447 30.26 13.30 24.37
N GLU A 448 31.27 13.31 23.50
CA GLU A 448 32.25 12.23 23.38
C GLU A 448 32.65 11.82 24.79
N GLN A 449 32.18 10.65 25.23
CA GLN A 449 32.65 10.06 26.46
C GLN A 449 34.12 9.80 26.23
N GLN A 450 34.95 10.63 26.86
CA GLN A 450 36.38 10.45 27.03
C GLN A 450 36.68 8.95 27.07
N GLU A 451 37.32 8.47 26.01
CA GLU A 451 37.94 7.17 25.99
C GLU A 451 38.75 7.05 27.29
N LYS A 452 38.35 6.10 28.13
CA LYS A 452 39.12 5.69 29.30
C LYS A 452 40.46 5.16 28.81
N HIS A 453 41.42 6.04 28.60
CA HIS A 453 42.83 5.69 28.63
C HIS A 453 43.15 5.28 30.06
N THR A 454 43.02 3.98 30.33
CA THR A 454 43.70 3.34 31.46
C THR A 454 45.20 3.58 31.30
N ALA A 455 45.74 4.28 32.30
CA ALA A 455 47.14 4.60 32.44
C ALA A 455 48.05 3.37 32.26
N SER A 456 49.05 3.50 31.40
CA SER A 456 50.31 2.76 31.53
C SER A 456 51.46 3.76 31.61
N ASN A 457 52.07 3.81 32.79
CA ASN A 457 53.32 4.49 33.07
C ASN A 457 54.42 3.97 32.12
N SER A 458 55.10 4.87 31.40
CA SER A 458 56.55 4.74 31.21
C SER A 458 57.20 6.10 30.97
N LYS A 459 58.35 6.26 31.61
CA LYS A 459 59.14 7.48 31.79
C LYS A 459 59.61 8.10 30.48
N LEU A 460 59.65 9.43 30.47
CA LEU A 460 60.52 10.24 29.62
C LEU A 460 61.99 9.80 29.79
N GLY A 461 62.63 9.51 28.66
CA GLY A 461 64.07 9.39 28.51
C GLY A 461 64.43 9.73 27.07
N ASP A 462 65.15 10.85 26.90
CA ASP A 462 65.62 11.40 25.64
C ASP A 462 66.45 10.41 24.81
N SER A 463 66.28 10.41 23.48
CA SER A 463 67.39 10.60 22.53
C SER A 463 66.91 10.57 21.07
N LYS A 464 67.41 11.54 20.30
CA LYS A 464 67.36 11.62 18.84
C LYS A 464 68.11 10.44 18.21
N ASN A 465 67.59 9.87 17.12
CA ASN A 465 68.28 9.80 15.84
C ASN A 465 67.43 9.12 14.75
N SER A 466 67.63 9.67 13.55
CA SER A 466 67.24 9.18 12.24
C SER A 466 67.82 7.79 11.93
N ASP A 467 67.07 7.00 11.17
CA ASP A 467 67.48 6.28 9.95
C ASP A 467 66.68 4.97 9.77
N SER A 468 65.96 4.89 8.65
CA SER A 468 65.69 3.63 7.93
C SER A 468 66.99 3.23 7.20
N PRO A 469 67.31 1.96 6.87
CA PRO A 469 66.40 1.05 6.14
C PRO A 469 66.61 -0.49 6.30
N LEU A 470 65.71 -1.25 5.65
CA LEU A 470 65.85 -2.55 4.95
C LEU A 470 66.45 -3.80 5.64
N SER A 471 65.68 -4.90 5.57
CA SER A 471 65.95 -6.16 4.82
C SER A 471 65.71 -7.44 5.64
N GLU A 472 64.94 -8.37 5.04
CA GLU A 472 65.06 -9.86 5.04
C GLU A 472 65.08 -10.57 6.42
N GLU A 473 64.52 -11.76 6.67
CA GLU A 473 64.19 -12.93 5.87
C GLU A 473 63.42 -13.90 6.81
N THR A 474 62.57 -14.76 6.24
CA THR A 474 62.24 -16.13 6.70
C THR A 474 61.66 -16.41 8.09
N GLY A 475 60.64 -17.30 8.11
CA GLY A 475 60.29 -18.03 9.33
C GLY A 475 58.87 -18.57 9.34
N ALA A 476 58.65 -19.70 8.67
CA ALA A 476 57.43 -20.49 8.80
C ALA A 476 57.23 -20.99 10.24
N MET A 477 55.97 -21.03 10.73
CA MET A 477 55.28 -22.25 11.16
C MET A 477 53.97 -21.95 11.91
N ASN A 478 52.90 -22.53 11.35
CA ASN A 478 51.74 -23.18 11.96
C ASN A 478 51.51 -23.04 13.48
N HIS A 479 50.31 -22.56 13.81
CA HIS A 479 49.42 -22.97 14.90
C HIS A 479 48.07 -22.27 14.63
N ASP A 480 46.89 -22.77 14.95
CA ASP A 480 46.42 -24.08 15.34
C ASP A 480 44.89 -24.04 15.13
N SER A 481 44.31 -25.19 14.91
CA SER A 481 42.88 -25.42 14.91
C SER A 481 42.27 -25.27 16.31
N SER A 482 41.17 -24.53 16.34
CA SER A 482 39.93 -24.73 17.12
C SER A 482 39.86 -25.93 18.11
N GLN A 483 39.34 -25.68 19.33
CA GLN A 483 37.97 -26.04 19.80
C GLN A 483 37.89 -26.03 21.35
N ILE A 484 36.96 -25.26 21.96
CA ILE A 484 35.60 -25.58 22.49
C ILE A 484 35.60 -25.99 24.00
N GLU A 485 34.56 -25.51 24.70
CA GLU A 485 33.99 -25.86 26.02
C GLU A 485 34.49 -25.01 27.20
N GLY A 486 33.65 -24.43 28.08
CA GLY A 486 32.21 -24.51 28.28
C GLY A 486 31.82 -23.76 29.58
N MET A 487 30.54 -23.85 29.92
CA MET A 487 29.88 -23.55 31.21
C MET A 487 29.21 -22.18 31.48
N GLU A 488 27.99 -22.36 32.00
CA GLU A 488 26.90 -21.48 32.45
C GLU A 488 27.25 -20.59 33.68
N ASN A 489 26.63 -19.40 33.82
CA ASN A 489 25.56 -19.14 34.80
C ASN A 489 25.01 -17.69 34.82
N SER A 490 23.68 -17.60 35.01
CA SER A 490 22.85 -16.62 35.76
C SER A 490 23.02 -15.08 35.66
N GLY A 491 21.91 -14.42 35.28
CA GLY A 491 21.22 -13.38 36.08
C GLY A 491 21.57 -11.90 35.86
N GLY A 492 20.56 -11.09 35.50
CA GLY A 492 20.57 -9.63 35.69
C GLY A 492 20.05 -8.84 34.49
N GLU A 493 18.95 -8.13 34.70
CA GLU A 493 18.37 -7.12 33.82
C GLU A 493 19.38 -5.99 33.53
N ASP A 494 19.54 -5.60 32.27
CA ASP A 494 19.64 -4.19 31.91
C ASP A 494 19.35 -3.96 30.42
N GLY A 495 18.56 -2.93 30.14
CA GLY A 495 18.15 -2.52 28.80
C GLY A 495 19.32 -1.92 28.03
N GLY A 496 19.83 -2.67 27.04
CA GLY A 496 20.88 -2.23 26.14
C GLY A 496 20.39 -2.14 24.71
N MET A 497 20.30 -0.91 24.19
CA MET A 497 20.18 -0.58 22.77
C MET A 497 21.20 -1.36 21.93
N THR A 498 20.74 -2.26 21.07
CA THR A 498 21.59 -2.99 20.13
C THR A 498 21.76 -2.19 18.85
N TYR A 499 22.91 -1.54 18.71
CA TYR A 499 23.40 -1.01 17.43
C TYR A 499 23.58 -2.15 16.42
N LEU A 500 22.67 -2.25 15.45
CA LEU A 500 22.75 -3.21 14.36
C LEU A 500 23.60 -2.67 13.21
N LYS A 501 24.79 -3.26 13.05
CA LYS A 501 25.68 -3.06 11.89
C LYS A 501 25.00 -3.55 10.62
N ARG A 502 24.86 -2.62 9.66
CA ARG A 502 24.43 -2.87 8.27
C ARG A 502 25.27 -3.99 7.65
N ARG A 503 24.60 -5.05 7.18
CA ARG A 503 25.19 -6.03 6.25
C ARG A 503 24.31 -6.10 5.00
N ARG A 504 24.77 -5.45 3.93
CA ARG A 504 24.26 -5.69 2.57
C ARG A 504 24.64 -7.12 2.16
N LYS A 505 23.66 -7.93 1.77
CA LYS A 505 23.92 -9.19 1.07
C LYS A 505 24.28 -8.87 -0.39
N PRO A 506 25.33 -9.47 -0.97
CA PRO A 506 25.60 -9.33 -2.40
C PRO A 506 24.56 -10.08 -3.23
N SER A 507 24.27 -9.55 -4.41
CA SER A 507 23.28 -10.08 -5.35
C SER A 507 23.70 -11.44 -5.94
N GLU A 508 22.70 -12.26 -6.26
CA GLU A 508 22.82 -13.64 -6.74
C GLU A 508 23.64 -13.77 -8.05
N LYS A 509 23.68 -12.70 -8.87
CA LYS A 509 24.51 -12.60 -10.08
C LYS A 509 26.02 -12.59 -9.81
N VAL A 510 26.48 -12.21 -8.61
CA VAL A 510 27.91 -12.21 -8.25
C VAL A 510 28.42 -13.62 -7.91
N LEU A 511 27.53 -14.53 -7.47
CA LEU A 511 27.86 -15.92 -7.14
C LEU A 511 28.01 -16.80 -8.40
N GLU A 512 27.24 -16.54 -9.47
CA GLU A 512 27.38 -17.28 -10.74
C GLU A 512 28.67 -16.95 -11.49
N LEU A 513 29.12 -15.70 -11.47
CA LEU A 513 30.37 -15.27 -12.12
C LEU A 513 31.63 -15.79 -11.42
N GLN A 514 31.56 -16.11 -10.12
CA GLN A 514 32.66 -16.76 -9.39
C GLN A 514 32.69 -18.28 -9.60
N ALA A 515 31.54 -18.91 -9.88
CA ALA A 515 31.47 -20.35 -10.16
C ALA A 515 31.98 -20.73 -11.56
N GLN A 516 31.98 -19.81 -12.53
CA GLN A 516 32.50 -20.06 -13.88
C GLN A 516 34.03 -19.96 -14.02
N LYS A 517 34.74 -19.37 -13.05
CA LYS A 517 36.22 -19.20 -13.11
C LYS A 517 37.04 -20.40 -12.62
N VAL A 518 36.41 -21.52 -12.21
CA VAL A 518 37.12 -22.73 -11.75
C VAL A 518 36.72 -23.96 -12.56
N ARG A 519 37.11 -24.03 -13.84
CA ARG A 519 37.22 -25.31 -14.57
C ARG A 519 38.41 -25.28 -15.54
N LYS A 520 39.53 -25.92 -15.14
CA LYS A 520 40.60 -26.33 -16.05
C LYS A 520 40.21 -27.65 -16.75
N PRO A 521 40.52 -27.85 -18.04
CA PRO A 521 40.22 -29.09 -18.75
C PRO A 521 41.38 -30.10 -18.66
N LEU A 522 41.06 -31.40 -18.53
CA LEU A 522 42.00 -32.53 -18.69
C LEU A 522 41.27 -33.71 -19.41
N PRO A 523 42.00 -34.67 -20.03
CA PRO A 523 41.78 -35.04 -21.42
C PRO A 523 41.07 -36.38 -21.65
N LYS A 524 40.68 -36.61 -22.92
CA LYS A 524 39.99 -37.82 -23.44
C LYS A 524 40.84 -39.10 -23.34
N ALA A 525 40.20 -40.20 -22.96
CA ALA A 525 40.64 -41.57 -23.26
C ALA A 525 39.45 -42.50 -23.57
N LYS A 526 39.71 -43.49 -24.44
CA LYS A 526 38.79 -44.41 -25.11
C LYS A 526 38.38 -45.62 -24.23
N GLY A 527 37.19 -46.17 -24.51
CA GLY A 527 37.00 -47.62 -24.68
C GLY A 527 36.00 -48.35 -23.77
N GLY A 528 35.07 -49.09 -24.38
CA GLY A 528 34.75 -50.47 -23.97
C GLY A 528 33.41 -50.78 -23.30
N LEU A 529 32.47 -51.32 -24.09
CA LEU A 529 31.58 -52.50 -23.87
C LEU A 529 31.00 -52.82 -22.46
N GLY A 530 29.67 -53.05 -22.39
CA GLY A 530 29.10 -53.88 -21.32
C GLY A 530 27.57 -53.89 -21.08
N LYS A 531 26.83 -54.64 -21.91
CA LYS A 531 25.63 -55.51 -21.63
C LYS A 531 24.65 -55.23 -20.46
N SER A 532 23.40 -54.94 -20.85
CA SER A 532 22.10 -55.62 -20.54
C SER A 532 21.76 -56.22 -19.15
N SER A 533 20.60 -55.84 -18.60
CA SER A 533 19.46 -56.71 -18.20
C SER A 533 18.32 -55.85 -17.62
N LYS A 534 17.14 -55.75 -18.25
CA LYS A 534 15.91 -56.58 -18.17
C LYS A 534 15.17 -56.58 -16.81
N THR A 535 14.01 -55.92 -16.76
CA THR A 535 12.73 -56.40 -16.18
C THR A 535 11.59 -55.55 -16.76
N LYS A 536 10.92 -56.03 -17.83
CA LYS A 536 9.60 -56.71 -17.83
C LYS A 536 8.44 -55.85 -17.31
N SER A 537 7.79 -55.14 -18.23
CA SER A 537 6.35 -54.92 -18.23
C SER A 537 5.64 -56.15 -18.85
N ARG A 538 4.40 -56.41 -18.42
CA ARG A 538 3.45 -57.26 -19.14
C ARG A 538 2.12 -56.52 -19.25
N ILE A 539 1.74 -56.32 -20.51
CA ILE A 539 0.40 -56.51 -21.10
C ILE A 539 -0.66 -55.47 -20.69
N GLY A 540 -1.32 -54.80 -21.63
CA GLY A 540 -1.24 -54.90 -23.07
C GLY A 540 -2.43 -54.24 -23.76
N ASN A 541 -2.24 -54.05 -25.08
CA ASN A 541 -3.20 -54.00 -26.17
C ASN A 541 -4.29 -52.90 -26.12
N GLY A 542 -4.59 -52.17 -27.19
CA GLY A 542 -4.17 -52.24 -28.60
C GLY A 542 -4.66 -50.95 -29.30
N ILE A 543 -3.95 -50.48 -30.33
CA ILE A 543 -4.29 -50.61 -31.77
C ILE A 543 -5.48 -49.71 -32.13
N GLY A 544 -5.43 -48.78 -33.09
CA GLY A 544 -4.48 -48.45 -34.15
C GLY A 544 -4.81 -47.04 -34.71
N ILE A 545 -3.86 -46.35 -35.35
CA ILE A 545 -3.70 -46.20 -36.84
C ILE A 545 -4.80 -45.25 -37.38
N GLU A 546 -4.58 -44.09 -38.04
CA GLU A 546 -3.67 -43.59 -39.10
C GLU A 546 -3.79 -42.02 -39.06
N GLN A 547 -2.76 -41.18 -39.31
CA GLN A 547 -2.40 -40.51 -40.60
C GLN A 547 -3.64 -39.98 -41.38
N GLU A 548 -3.78 -38.73 -41.87
CA GLU A 548 -2.96 -37.75 -42.63
C GLU A 548 -3.55 -36.33 -42.39
N GLN A 549 -2.80 -35.21 -42.36
CA GLN A 549 -2.28 -34.38 -43.47
C GLN A 549 -3.30 -33.79 -44.48
N ASP A 550 -3.39 -32.45 -44.45
CA ASP A 550 -3.60 -31.45 -45.51
C ASP A 550 -4.64 -31.63 -46.65
N MET A 551 -5.54 -30.64 -46.81
CA MET A 551 -5.58 -29.78 -48.01
C MET A 551 -6.68 -28.70 -48.02
N ASN A 552 -6.24 -27.53 -48.52
CA ASN A 552 -6.91 -26.32 -49.01
C ASN A 552 -8.23 -26.44 -49.83
N ASN A 553 -9.03 -25.37 -49.68
CA ASN A 553 -9.67 -24.49 -50.70
C ASN A 553 -11.05 -24.75 -51.35
N PHE A 554 -11.71 -23.59 -51.60
CA PHE A 554 -12.89 -23.24 -52.44
C PHE A 554 -14.25 -23.78 -51.95
N GLY A 555 -15.33 -22.99 -51.78
CA GLY A 555 -15.76 -21.77 -52.48
C GLY A 555 -16.71 -22.16 -53.60
N ASP A 556 -18.03 -21.94 -53.45
CA ASP A 556 -18.92 -21.69 -54.60
C ASP A 556 -20.33 -21.21 -54.21
N GLU A 557 -20.77 -20.23 -55.00
CA GLU A 557 -22.11 -19.64 -55.15
C GLU A 557 -23.04 -20.54 -55.99
N PHE A 558 -24.35 -20.42 -55.75
CA PHE A 558 -25.46 -20.56 -56.72
C PHE A 558 -26.64 -19.76 -56.10
N GLY A 559 -27.42 -18.89 -56.74
CA GLY A 559 -27.62 -18.49 -58.12
C GLY A 559 -29.13 -18.29 -58.38
N ILE A 560 -29.52 -17.15 -58.99
CA ILE A 560 -30.52 -17.02 -60.09
C ILE A 560 -32.04 -17.15 -59.66
N ASP A 561 -33.07 -16.42 -60.10
CA ASP A 561 -33.44 -15.62 -61.30
C ASP A 561 -34.61 -14.63 -60.98
N ASP A 562 -34.91 -13.76 -61.96
CA ASP A 562 -36.03 -12.80 -62.18
C ASP A 562 -35.91 -11.34 -61.70
#